data_AF-A0A3N6M7C7-F1
#
_entry.id   AF-A0A3N6M7C7-F1
#
_cell.length_a   1.000
_cell.length_b   1.000
_cell.length_c   1.000
_cell.angle_alpha   90.00
_cell.angle_beta   90.00
_cell.angle_gamma   90.00
#
_symmetry.space_group_name_H-M   'P 1'
#
loop_
_entity.id
_entity.type
_entity.pdbx_description
1 polymer ?
#
loop_
_entity_poly.entity_id
_entity_poly.type
_entity_poly.pdbx_seq_one_letter_code
_entity_poly.pdbx_strand_id
1 'polypeptide(L)'
;MDLEAPVDAWYVWFGVSAASVVIAGVVLGLPTGPPPDASGAANSVDRIAGSPYTASTVHEHDAAELRLQEGTTIELRNEHGRAHSSLAYGTVVLITDDDRLENVTYGTAFTDEFESELERADVDATAEFLGRINESHETTDGEWYPAGERLVVRTVTAQPDDATTKPRVTAEVTEGLMGESTTFATGVRFDYDGEGSKRADVSVEGQEYGSPEIVERGESTWFRDGNDSTTLSLEPLESVAIPLTLTADFDDGVTCEATGISEFGEEIVLCEGTDPEDPDQIADETTQITADESAGEYRVTLVVAE
;
A
#
# COMPACT_ATOMS: atom_id res chain seq x y z
N MET A 1 61.20 -13.48 66.54
CA MET A 1 60.86 -13.11 65.15
C MET A 1 59.85 -14.13 64.70
N ASP A 2 58.61 -13.91 65.09
CA ASP A 2 57.47 -14.69 64.61
C ASP A 2 57.30 -14.35 63.13
N LEU A 3 57.73 -15.25 62.26
CA LEU A 3 57.36 -15.22 60.85
C LEU A 3 56.11 -16.05 60.71
N GLU A 4 55.07 -15.39 60.22
CA GLU A 4 53.70 -15.85 60.14
C GLU A 4 53.55 -17.26 59.54
N ALA A 5 52.51 -17.96 60.01
CA ALA A 5 52.16 -19.33 59.65
C ALA A 5 52.26 -19.60 58.13
N PRO A 6 52.75 -20.77 57.69
CA PRO A 6 52.68 -21.16 56.30
C PRO A 6 51.19 -21.23 55.94
N VAL A 7 50.72 -20.24 55.17
CA VAL A 7 49.38 -20.26 54.60
C VAL A 7 49.26 -21.60 53.88
N ASP A 8 48.37 -22.45 54.39
CA ASP A 8 48.26 -23.85 54.01
C ASP A 8 48.15 -23.93 52.48
N ALA A 9 49.08 -24.66 51.83
CA ALA A 9 49.35 -24.58 50.39
C ALA A 9 48.09 -24.80 49.52
N TRP A 10 47.07 -25.45 50.09
CA TRP A 10 45.77 -25.65 49.46
C TRP A 10 44.99 -24.33 49.27
N TYR A 11 45.04 -23.38 50.21
CA TYR A 11 44.35 -22.08 50.07
C TYR A 11 44.96 -21.24 48.96
N VAL A 12 46.28 -21.30 48.79
CA VAL A 12 46.99 -20.61 47.69
C VAL A 12 46.58 -21.22 46.35
N TRP A 13 46.51 -22.55 46.26
CA TRP A 13 46.08 -23.24 45.04
C TRP A 13 44.63 -22.90 44.65
N PHE A 14 43.72 -22.86 45.62
CA PHE A 14 42.35 -22.41 45.39
C PHE A 14 42.27 -20.95 44.97
N GLY A 15 43.01 -20.06 45.63
CA GLY A 15 43.06 -18.64 45.28
C GLY A 15 43.57 -18.39 43.86
N VAL A 16 44.64 -19.08 43.45
CA VAL A 16 45.20 -18.97 42.09
C VAL A 16 44.23 -19.55 41.05
N SER A 17 43.58 -20.67 41.34
CA SER A 17 42.60 -21.27 40.43
C SER A 17 41.39 -20.36 40.22
N ALA A 18 40.85 -19.80 41.31
CA ALA A 18 39.75 -18.84 41.24
C ALA A 18 40.15 -17.57 40.48
N ALA A 19 41.33 -17.00 40.76
CA ALA A 19 41.85 -15.85 40.03
C ALA A 19 42.04 -16.15 38.53
N SER A 20 42.52 -17.34 38.18
CA SER A 20 42.71 -17.76 36.78
C SER A 20 41.39 -17.90 36.04
N VAL A 21 40.33 -18.43 36.68
CA VAL A 21 38.98 -18.51 36.09
C VAL A 21 38.40 -17.11 35.89
N VAL A 22 38.58 -16.20 36.85
CA VAL A 22 38.15 -14.80 36.72
C VAL A 22 38.88 -14.11 35.56
N ILE A 23 40.20 -14.22 35.48
CA ILE A 23 40.99 -13.63 34.39
C ILE A 23 40.61 -14.25 33.04
N ALA A 24 40.43 -15.57 32.97
CA ALA A 24 39.98 -16.24 31.76
C ALA A 24 38.59 -15.77 31.34
N GLY A 25 37.66 -15.61 32.27
CA GLY A 25 36.33 -15.04 32.00
C GLY A 25 36.40 -13.62 31.46
N VAL A 26 37.30 -12.78 31.97
CA VAL A 26 37.53 -11.42 31.45
C VAL A 26 38.10 -11.48 30.03
N VAL A 27 39.15 -12.29 29.79
CA VAL A 27 39.79 -12.40 28.47
C VAL A 27 38.83 -12.95 27.42
N LEU A 28 38.00 -13.93 27.77
CA LEU A 28 36.99 -14.52 26.88
C LEU A 28 35.78 -13.60 26.66
N GLY A 29 35.54 -12.62 27.53
CA GLY A 29 34.48 -11.63 27.39
C GLY A 29 34.88 -10.36 26.64
N LEU A 30 36.15 -10.22 26.21
CA LEU A 30 36.59 -9.09 25.41
C LEU A 30 36.12 -9.24 23.95
N PRO A 31 35.68 -8.15 23.30
CA PRO A 31 35.32 -8.18 21.88
C PRO A 31 36.48 -8.70 21.04
N THR A 32 36.22 -9.71 20.21
CA THR A 32 37.22 -10.29 19.30
C THR A 32 37.33 -9.54 17.97
N GLY A 33 36.48 -8.53 17.75
CA GLY A 33 36.41 -7.68 16.56
C GLY A 33 35.92 -6.26 16.90
N PRO A 34 35.95 -5.35 15.92
CA PRO A 34 35.38 -4.00 16.08
C PRO A 34 33.84 -4.03 16.02
N PRO A 35 33.15 -3.03 16.60
CA PRO A 35 31.74 -2.80 16.32
C PRO A 35 31.52 -2.43 14.84
N PRO A 36 30.29 -2.55 14.30
CA PRO A 36 30.00 -2.25 12.91
C PRO A 36 30.16 -0.74 12.59
N ASP A 37 30.47 -0.42 11.33
CA ASP A 37 30.66 0.97 10.86
C ASP A 37 29.33 1.63 10.45
N ALA A 38 28.53 2.06 11.43
CA ALA A 38 27.28 2.78 11.17
C ALA A 38 27.50 4.11 10.43
N SER A 39 28.65 4.76 10.61
CA SER A 39 28.97 6.01 9.90
C SER A 39 29.24 5.76 8.42
N GLY A 40 29.94 4.67 8.07
CA GLY A 40 30.14 4.25 6.69
C GLY A 40 28.82 3.97 5.96
N ALA A 41 27.91 3.27 6.63
CA ALA A 41 26.57 2.99 6.11
C ALA A 41 25.75 4.28 5.93
N ALA A 42 25.68 5.15 6.95
CA ALA A 42 24.98 6.42 6.88
C ALA A 42 25.51 7.32 5.75
N ASN A 43 26.83 7.46 5.60
CA ASN A 43 27.42 8.23 4.50
C ASN A 43 27.09 7.68 3.11
N SER A 44 26.89 6.36 3.01
CA SER A 44 26.50 5.70 1.75
C SER A 44 25.03 6.00 1.41
N VAL A 45 24.15 5.93 2.42
CA VAL A 45 22.75 6.33 2.31
C VAL A 45 22.63 7.81 1.94
N ASP A 46 23.30 8.70 2.68
CA ASP A 46 23.26 10.16 2.48
C ASP A 46 23.69 10.56 1.06
N ARG A 47 24.67 9.85 0.48
CA ARG A 47 25.11 10.08 -0.89
C ARG A 47 24.00 9.83 -1.90
N ILE A 48 23.16 8.83 -1.66
CA ILE A 48 22.04 8.47 -2.54
C ILE A 48 20.84 9.37 -2.26
N ALA A 49 20.44 9.51 -1.00
CA ALA A 49 19.31 10.35 -0.59
C ALA A 49 19.50 11.83 -1.01
N GLY A 50 20.73 12.36 -0.91
CA GLY A 50 21.06 13.72 -1.34
C GLY A 50 21.27 13.90 -2.85
N SER A 51 21.17 12.84 -3.66
CA SER A 51 21.36 12.92 -5.11
C SER A 51 20.16 13.57 -5.79
N PRO A 52 20.33 14.59 -6.66
CA PRO A 52 19.22 15.18 -7.42
C PRO A 52 18.64 14.26 -8.50
N TYR A 53 19.27 13.10 -8.75
CA TYR A 53 18.80 12.09 -9.72
C TYR A 53 18.57 10.75 -9.03
N THR A 54 17.75 9.89 -9.62
CA THR A 54 17.64 8.47 -9.26
C THR A 54 19.04 7.85 -9.21
N ALA A 55 19.40 7.34 -8.05
CA ALA A 55 20.71 6.77 -7.79
C ALA A 55 20.56 5.52 -6.92
N SER A 56 21.54 4.62 -7.00
CA SER A 56 21.62 3.46 -6.14
C SER A 56 23.05 3.18 -5.71
N THR A 57 23.20 2.52 -4.57
CA THR A 57 24.48 1.98 -4.10
C THR A 57 24.25 0.68 -3.36
N VAL A 58 25.29 -0.15 -3.34
CA VAL A 58 25.39 -1.30 -2.45
C VAL A 58 26.54 -1.00 -1.48
N HIS A 59 26.32 -1.22 -0.18
CA HIS A 59 27.31 -1.01 0.87
C HIS A 59 27.51 -2.30 1.66
N GLU A 60 28.74 -2.81 1.69
CA GLU A 60 29.10 -3.97 2.51
C GLU A 60 29.28 -3.57 3.97
N HIS A 61 28.85 -4.42 4.92
CA HIS A 61 29.02 -4.17 6.35
C HIS A 61 29.15 -5.47 7.17
N ASP A 62 29.66 -5.35 8.39
CA ASP A 62 29.81 -6.47 9.35
C ASP A 62 28.71 -6.50 10.44
N ALA A 63 27.55 -5.88 10.18
CA ALA A 63 26.42 -5.91 11.09
C ALA A 63 25.68 -7.25 11.00
N ALA A 64 25.26 -7.81 12.12
CA ALA A 64 24.36 -8.96 12.16
C ALA A 64 22.89 -8.50 12.07
N GLU A 65 22.58 -7.37 12.69
CA GLU A 65 21.25 -6.78 12.68
C GLU A 65 21.35 -5.26 12.53
N LEU A 66 20.34 -4.68 11.90
CA LEU A 66 20.19 -3.24 11.69
C LEU A 66 18.83 -2.77 12.19
N ARG A 67 18.74 -1.48 12.43
CA ARG A 67 17.51 -0.80 12.80
C ARG A 67 17.54 0.61 12.24
N LEU A 68 16.41 1.09 11.72
CA LEU A 68 16.19 2.50 11.42
C LEU A 68 15.29 3.10 12.51
N GLN A 69 15.57 4.34 12.92
CA GLN A 69 14.74 5.10 13.85
C GLN A 69 14.24 6.36 13.19
N GLU A 70 12.91 6.48 13.14
CA GLU A 70 12.16 7.53 12.46
C GLU A 70 12.68 7.75 11.03
N GLY A 71 13.23 6.71 10.41
CA GLY A 71 13.96 6.75 9.14
C GLY A 71 15.14 7.74 9.04
N THR A 72 15.64 8.30 10.16
CA THR A 72 16.71 9.32 10.17
C THR A 72 17.98 8.87 10.90
N THR A 73 17.94 7.75 11.62
CA THR A 73 19.11 7.20 12.32
C THR A 73 19.26 5.73 12.03
N ILE A 74 20.43 5.32 11.51
CA ILE A 74 20.79 3.92 11.33
C ILE A 74 21.54 3.43 12.56
N GLU A 75 21.08 2.31 13.13
CA GLU A 75 21.77 1.57 14.16
C GLU A 75 22.16 0.19 13.63
N LEU A 76 23.40 -0.20 13.90
CA LEU A 76 23.95 -1.49 13.52
C LEU A 76 24.45 -2.21 14.77
N ARG A 77 24.29 -3.54 14.81
CA ARG A 77 24.86 -4.38 15.87
C ARG A 77 25.43 -5.68 15.35
N ASN A 78 26.48 -6.14 16.01
CA ASN A 78 27.04 -7.47 15.85
C ASN A 78 27.45 -8.03 17.21
N GLU A 79 28.09 -9.21 17.23
CA GLU A 79 28.58 -9.84 18.46
C GLU A 79 29.65 -9.01 19.20
N HIS A 80 30.25 -8.03 18.53
CA HIS A 80 31.33 -7.18 19.04
C HIS A 80 30.87 -5.82 19.55
N GLY A 81 29.64 -5.40 19.26
CA GLY A 81 29.08 -4.16 19.78
C GLY A 81 27.94 -3.58 18.97
N ARG A 82 27.60 -2.33 19.30
CA ARG A 82 26.58 -1.52 18.64
C ARG A 82 27.16 -0.19 18.21
N ALA A 83 26.73 0.29 17.06
CA ALA A 83 27.05 1.61 16.56
C ALA A 83 25.79 2.26 16.00
N HIS A 84 25.73 3.59 16.00
CA HIS A 84 24.64 4.34 15.40
C HIS A 84 25.18 5.58 14.69
N SER A 85 24.45 6.06 13.69
CA SER A 85 24.74 7.30 12.98
C SER A 85 23.45 7.91 12.47
N SER A 86 23.29 9.22 12.64
CA SER A 86 22.19 9.96 12.02
C SER A 86 22.50 10.22 10.54
N LEU A 87 21.45 10.26 9.73
CA LEU A 87 21.46 10.62 8.32
C LEU A 87 21.38 12.15 8.22
N ALA A 88 22.13 12.72 7.29
CA ALA A 88 22.12 14.15 7.01
C ALA A 88 21.07 14.53 5.96
N TYR A 89 20.66 13.61 5.10
CA TYR A 89 19.76 13.89 3.98
C TYR A 89 18.54 12.96 3.95
N GLY A 90 17.37 13.58 4.05
CA GLY A 90 16.09 12.91 3.90
C GLY A 90 15.82 11.87 4.98
N THR A 91 14.69 11.20 4.80
CA THR A 91 14.25 10.06 5.60
C THR A 91 14.25 8.85 4.68
N VAL A 92 14.60 7.67 5.21
CA VAL A 92 14.65 6.42 4.45
C VAL A 92 13.69 5.39 5.00
N VAL A 93 13.30 4.43 4.17
CA VAL A 93 12.43 3.32 4.55
C VAL A 93 13.18 2.01 4.44
N LEU A 94 13.17 1.21 5.51
CA LEU A 94 13.63 -0.16 5.47
C LEU A 94 12.53 -1.00 4.82
N ILE A 95 12.88 -1.77 3.80
CA ILE A 95 12.00 -2.70 3.13
C ILE A 95 12.33 -4.11 3.61
N THR A 96 11.33 -4.76 4.19
CA THR A 96 11.36 -6.17 4.60
C THR A 96 10.03 -6.81 4.26
N ASP A 97 10.05 -8.05 3.76
CA ASP A 97 8.85 -8.83 3.50
C ASP A 97 7.85 -8.17 2.50
N ASP A 98 8.31 -7.29 1.61
CA ASP A 98 7.55 -6.78 0.46
C ASP A 98 8.35 -6.97 -0.83
N ASP A 99 8.06 -8.08 -1.52
CA ASP A 99 8.75 -8.48 -2.77
C ASP A 99 8.72 -7.37 -3.84
N ARG A 100 7.65 -6.58 -3.91
CA ARG A 100 7.47 -5.54 -4.95
C ARG A 100 8.38 -4.35 -4.66
N LEU A 101 8.40 -3.86 -3.43
CA LEU A 101 9.30 -2.79 -3.01
C LEU A 101 10.77 -3.24 -3.06
N GLU A 102 11.06 -4.50 -2.77
CA GLU A 102 12.38 -5.09 -2.95
C GLU A 102 12.80 -5.08 -4.43
N ASN A 103 11.95 -5.54 -5.34
CA ASN A 103 12.20 -5.51 -6.79
C ASN A 103 12.50 -4.09 -7.30
N VAL A 104 11.69 -3.11 -6.88
CA VAL A 104 11.91 -1.70 -7.23
C VAL A 104 13.25 -1.20 -6.68
N THR A 105 13.60 -1.58 -5.45
CA THR A 105 14.90 -1.23 -4.82
C THR A 105 16.07 -1.86 -5.56
N TYR A 106 15.95 -3.10 -6.04
CA TYR A 106 16.94 -3.78 -6.88
C TYR A 106 16.99 -3.25 -8.31
N GLY A 107 15.94 -2.56 -8.75
CA GLY A 107 15.97 -1.67 -9.89
C GLY A 107 14.97 -1.95 -10.99
N THR A 108 13.97 -2.80 -10.75
CA THR A 108 12.75 -2.82 -11.55
C THR A 108 12.14 -1.42 -11.57
N ALA A 109 11.67 -0.96 -12.73
CA ALA A 109 11.00 0.33 -12.81
C ALA A 109 9.65 0.26 -12.10
N PHE A 110 9.24 1.35 -11.45
CA PHE A 110 7.89 1.46 -10.85
C PHE A 110 6.80 1.07 -11.85
N THR A 111 6.89 1.57 -13.08
CA THR A 111 5.91 1.30 -14.16
C THR A 111 5.84 -0.18 -14.55
N ASP A 112 6.93 -0.92 -14.37
CA ASP A 112 6.97 -2.35 -14.72
C ASP A 112 6.44 -3.19 -13.54
N GLU A 113 6.75 -2.82 -12.30
CA GLU A 113 6.31 -3.54 -11.10
C GLU A 113 4.82 -3.31 -10.78
N PHE A 114 4.29 -2.13 -11.12
CA PHE A 114 2.90 -1.72 -10.91
C PHE A 114 2.09 -1.63 -12.21
N GLU A 115 2.51 -2.35 -13.26
CA GLU A 115 1.82 -2.37 -14.57
C GLU A 115 0.34 -2.75 -14.43
N SER A 116 0.01 -3.73 -13.59
CA SER A 116 -1.37 -4.18 -13.40
C SER A 116 -2.30 -3.12 -12.82
N GLU A 117 -1.78 -2.27 -11.94
CA GLU A 117 -2.53 -1.16 -11.34
C GLU A 117 -2.64 -0.01 -12.33
N LEU A 118 -1.55 0.31 -13.05
CA LEU A 118 -1.55 1.34 -14.11
C LEU A 118 -2.52 1.02 -15.27
N GLU A 119 -2.81 -0.26 -15.52
CA GLU A 119 -3.79 -0.68 -16.51
C GLU A 119 -5.25 -0.55 -16.02
N ARG A 120 -5.47 -0.28 -14.74
CA ARG A 120 -6.79 -0.22 -14.10
C ARG A 120 -7.17 1.24 -13.80
N ALA A 121 -8.17 1.75 -14.51
CA ALA A 121 -8.64 3.13 -14.33
C ALA A 121 -9.23 3.45 -12.94
N ASP A 122 -9.47 2.45 -12.10
CA ASP A 122 -10.07 2.55 -10.77
C ASP A 122 -9.09 2.36 -9.61
N VAL A 123 -7.82 2.21 -9.91
CA VAL A 123 -6.75 2.07 -8.92
C VAL A 123 -5.69 3.10 -9.23
N ASP A 124 -5.29 3.88 -8.22
CA ASP A 124 -4.13 4.74 -8.35
C ASP A 124 -2.88 3.93 -8.01
N ALA A 125 -2.11 3.55 -9.03
CA ALA A 125 -0.91 2.76 -8.85
C ALA A 125 0.14 3.47 -7.99
N THR A 126 0.15 4.80 -8.02
CA THR A 126 1.08 5.62 -7.25
C THR A 126 0.65 5.66 -5.79
N ALA A 127 -0.62 5.83 -5.49
CA ALA A 127 -1.15 5.74 -4.14
C ALA A 127 -0.89 4.35 -3.52
N GLU A 128 -1.12 3.27 -4.28
CA GLU A 128 -0.78 1.90 -3.86
C GLU A 128 0.70 1.74 -3.51
N PHE A 129 1.59 2.29 -4.33
CA PHE A 129 3.04 2.26 -4.07
C PHE A 129 3.42 3.06 -2.81
N LEU A 130 2.87 4.27 -2.65
CA LEU A 130 3.11 5.10 -1.47
C LEU A 130 2.53 4.47 -0.20
N GLY A 131 1.36 3.86 -0.28
CA GLY A 131 0.72 3.13 0.81
C GLY A 131 1.58 1.98 1.32
N ARG A 132 2.17 1.19 0.41
CA ARG A 132 3.14 0.13 0.77
C ARG A 132 4.38 0.67 1.45
N ILE A 133 4.89 1.81 1.00
CA ILE A 133 6.02 2.48 1.66
C ILE A 133 5.66 2.87 3.09
N ASN A 134 4.47 3.44 3.29
CA ASN A 134 3.98 3.81 4.61
C ASN A 134 3.82 2.57 5.51
N GLU A 135 3.18 1.50 5.03
CA GLU A 135 3.02 0.25 5.77
C GLU A 135 4.38 -0.37 6.14
N SER A 136 5.34 -0.37 5.21
CA SER A 136 6.70 -0.84 5.46
C SER A 136 7.38 0.01 6.54
N HIS A 137 7.22 1.33 6.51
CA HIS A 137 7.76 2.20 7.55
C HIS A 137 7.11 1.93 8.91
N GLU A 138 5.78 1.84 9.00
CA GLU A 138 5.07 1.56 10.25
C GLU A 138 5.46 0.21 10.87
N THR A 139 5.74 -0.79 10.02
CA THR A 139 6.13 -2.12 10.45
C THR A 139 7.61 -2.19 10.84
N THR A 140 8.49 -1.46 10.16
CA THR A 140 9.94 -1.61 10.35
C THR A 140 10.56 -0.59 11.30
N ASP A 141 9.91 0.55 11.54
CA ASP A 141 10.52 1.63 12.30
C ASP A 141 10.81 1.26 13.75
N GLY A 142 12.02 1.55 14.19
CA GLY A 142 12.48 1.30 15.56
C GLY A 142 12.72 -0.17 15.90
N GLU A 143 12.50 -1.10 14.97
CA GLU A 143 12.68 -2.54 15.16
C GLU A 143 14.04 -3.05 14.61
N TRP A 144 14.51 -4.18 15.16
CA TRP A 144 15.77 -4.80 14.73
C TRP A 144 15.48 -5.89 13.71
N TYR A 145 16.13 -5.81 12.55
CA TYR A 145 16.04 -6.78 11.47
C TYR A 145 17.42 -7.39 11.16
N PRO A 146 17.49 -8.63 10.65
CA PRO A 146 18.71 -9.19 10.11
C PRO A 146 19.32 -8.25 9.06
N ALA A 147 20.61 -7.98 9.16
CA ALA A 147 21.26 -7.00 8.29
C ALA A 147 21.87 -7.59 7.01
N GLY A 148 22.00 -8.92 6.93
CA GLY A 148 22.69 -9.55 5.81
C GLY A 148 24.17 -9.15 5.73
N GLU A 149 24.75 -9.23 4.55
CA GLU A 149 26.13 -8.81 4.26
C GLU A 149 26.19 -7.43 3.57
N ARG A 150 25.08 -7.00 2.96
CA ARG A 150 25.00 -5.83 2.09
C ARG A 150 23.73 -5.02 2.33
N LEU A 151 23.90 -3.71 2.31
CA LEU A 151 22.83 -2.72 2.33
C LEU A 151 22.66 -2.12 0.93
N VAL A 152 21.53 -2.40 0.28
CA VAL A 152 21.15 -1.83 -1.01
C VAL A 152 20.30 -0.60 -0.77
N VAL A 153 20.69 0.53 -1.34
CA VAL A 153 19.98 1.80 -1.20
C VAL A 153 19.62 2.31 -2.58
N ARG A 154 18.38 2.75 -2.76
CA ARG A 154 17.92 3.34 -4.02
C ARG A 154 16.97 4.50 -3.76
N THR A 155 17.18 5.59 -4.48
CA THR A 155 16.15 6.62 -4.62
C THR A 155 15.23 6.27 -5.78
N VAL A 156 13.93 6.27 -5.53
CA VAL A 156 12.89 5.95 -6.51
C VAL A 156 12.03 7.21 -6.70
N THR A 157 11.57 7.42 -7.94
CA THR A 157 10.53 8.41 -8.22
C THR A 157 9.32 7.73 -8.85
N ALA A 158 8.13 8.22 -8.49
CA ALA A 158 6.85 7.79 -9.03
C ALA A 158 6.06 9.03 -9.47
N GLN A 159 5.51 9.00 -10.68
CA GLN A 159 4.64 10.06 -11.18
C GLN A 159 3.20 9.75 -10.75
N PRO A 160 2.37 10.76 -10.44
CA PRO A 160 0.96 10.54 -10.18
C PRO A 160 0.30 9.80 -11.36
N ASP A 161 -0.60 8.89 -11.02
CA ASP A 161 -1.40 8.16 -11.99
C ASP A 161 -2.67 8.94 -12.32
N ASP A 162 -3.23 8.72 -13.51
CA ASP A 162 -4.50 9.33 -13.93
C ASP A 162 -5.68 8.45 -13.51
N ALA A 163 -5.68 7.99 -12.26
CA ALA A 163 -6.78 7.18 -11.72
C ALA A 163 -8.06 7.99 -11.65
N THR A 164 -9.19 7.34 -11.92
CA THR A 164 -10.50 8.00 -11.99
C THR A 164 -11.44 7.46 -10.92
N THR A 165 -12.09 8.37 -10.22
CA THR A 165 -13.18 8.07 -9.29
C THR A 165 -14.28 7.27 -10.00
N LYS A 166 -14.62 6.11 -9.45
CA LYS A 166 -15.77 5.32 -9.89
C LYS A 166 -17.04 5.83 -9.22
N PRO A 167 -18.11 6.10 -9.98
CA PRO A 167 -19.36 6.54 -9.38
C PRO A 167 -20.01 5.41 -8.57
N ARG A 168 -20.68 5.78 -7.49
CA ARG A 168 -21.66 4.93 -6.83
C ARG A 168 -22.96 5.04 -7.62
N VAL A 169 -23.49 3.89 -8.03
CA VAL A 169 -24.75 3.83 -8.78
C VAL A 169 -25.67 2.85 -8.08
N THR A 170 -26.85 3.32 -7.71
CA THR A 170 -27.92 2.48 -7.18
C THR A 170 -29.13 2.56 -8.11
N ALA A 171 -29.99 1.55 -8.04
CA ALA A 171 -31.24 1.54 -8.75
C ALA A 171 -32.37 1.00 -7.88
N GLU A 172 -33.58 1.46 -8.13
CA GLU A 172 -34.78 1.05 -7.41
C GLU A 172 -35.93 0.88 -8.41
N VAL A 173 -36.63 -0.25 -8.34
CA VAL A 173 -37.88 -0.42 -9.08
C VAL A 173 -38.99 0.35 -8.35
N THR A 174 -39.33 1.52 -8.87
CA THR A 174 -40.22 2.50 -8.22
C THR A 174 -41.70 2.27 -8.55
N GLU A 175 -41.99 1.73 -9.73
CA GLU A 175 -43.35 1.51 -10.22
C GLU A 175 -43.49 0.14 -10.88
N GLY A 176 -44.66 -0.48 -10.74
CA GLY A 176 -44.96 -1.73 -11.42
C GLY A 176 -46.43 -2.12 -11.46
N LEU A 177 -46.70 -3.12 -12.29
CA LEU A 177 -48.01 -3.72 -12.51
C LEU A 177 -48.05 -5.13 -11.92
N MET A 178 -49.04 -5.40 -11.08
CA MET A 178 -49.29 -6.75 -10.56
C MET A 178 -50.13 -7.55 -11.57
N GLY A 179 -49.52 -8.58 -12.15
CA GLY A 179 -50.23 -9.63 -12.90
C GLY A 179 -50.74 -10.75 -11.98
N GLU A 180 -51.43 -11.74 -12.55
CA GLU A 180 -51.99 -12.87 -11.78
C GLU A 180 -50.91 -13.75 -11.13
N SER A 181 -49.71 -13.82 -11.73
CA SER A 181 -48.59 -14.65 -11.25
C SER A 181 -47.22 -13.97 -11.31
N THR A 182 -47.14 -12.79 -11.92
CA THR A 182 -45.88 -12.13 -12.28
C THR A 182 -46.05 -10.64 -12.10
N THR A 183 -45.02 -9.98 -11.59
CA THR A 183 -45.00 -8.54 -11.44
C THR A 183 -44.10 -7.93 -12.51
N PHE A 184 -44.56 -6.83 -13.09
CA PHE A 184 -43.87 -6.13 -14.18
C PHE A 184 -43.40 -4.77 -13.68
N ALA A 185 -42.14 -4.42 -13.93
CA ALA A 185 -41.64 -3.06 -13.69
C ALA A 185 -42.15 -2.12 -14.78
N THR A 186 -42.57 -0.93 -14.38
CA THR A 186 -42.92 0.19 -15.28
C THR A 186 -42.08 1.44 -15.03
N GLY A 187 -41.38 1.50 -13.90
CA GLY A 187 -40.49 2.61 -13.57
C GLY A 187 -39.28 2.09 -12.80
N VAL A 188 -38.09 2.46 -13.24
CA VAL A 188 -36.83 2.17 -12.55
C VAL A 188 -36.10 3.50 -12.35
N ARG A 189 -35.83 3.87 -11.10
CA ARG A 189 -34.98 5.02 -10.79
C ARG A 189 -33.53 4.55 -10.71
N PHE A 190 -32.63 5.30 -11.31
CA PHE A 190 -31.19 5.17 -11.14
C PHE A 190 -30.70 6.41 -10.40
N ASP A 191 -30.01 6.21 -9.30
CA ASP A 191 -29.38 7.25 -8.50
C ASP A 191 -27.85 7.14 -8.74
N TYR A 192 -27.24 8.29 -9.03
CA TYR A 192 -25.83 8.45 -9.33
C TYR A 192 -25.21 9.35 -8.27
N ASP A 193 -24.08 8.93 -7.72
CA ASP A 193 -23.23 9.76 -6.88
C ASP A 193 -21.79 9.60 -7.36
N GLY A 194 -21.24 10.65 -7.96
CA GLY A 194 -19.89 10.61 -8.53
C GLY A 194 -19.43 11.96 -9.03
N GLU A 195 -18.15 12.05 -9.38
CA GLU A 195 -17.51 13.28 -9.81
C GLU A 195 -17.68 13.57 -11.30
N GLY A 196 -17.97 14.83 -11.60
CA GLY A 196 -18.18 15.31 -12.96
C GLY A 196 -19.55 14.91 -13.53
N SER A 197 -19.91 15.57 -14.63
CA SER A 197 -21.10 15.20 -15.37
C SER A 197 -20.77 14.09 -16.36
N LYS A 198 -21.52 12.99 -16.31
CA LYS A 198 -21.29 11.80 -17.13
C LYS A 198 -22.51 11.47 -17.98
N ARG A 199 -22.28 11.00 -19.20
CA ARG A 199 -23.34 10.42 -20.02
C ARG A 199 -23.42 8.93 -19.70
N ALA A 200 -24.63 8.43 -19.51
CA ALA A 200 -24.86 7.02 -19.28
C ALA A 200 -26.02 6.51 -20.14
N ASP A 201 -25.93 5.27 -20.60
CA ASP A 201 -27.04 4.50 -21.14
C ASP A 201 -27.53 3.58 -20.01
N VAL A 202 -28.76 3.84 -19.52
CA VAL A 202 -29.36 3.04 -18.46
C VAL A 202 -30.38 2.08 -19.08
N SER A 203 -30.36 0.82 -18.67
CA SER A 203 -31.23 -0.21 -19.23
C SER A 203 -31.76 -1.19 -18.18
N VAL A 204 -32.89 -1.79 -18.53
CA VAL A 204 -33.53 -2.89 -17.82
C VAL A 204 -33.77 -4.03 -18.81
N GLU A 205 -33.30 -5.22 -18.47
CA GLU A 205 -33.52 -6.45 -19.21
C GLU A 205 -34.38 -7.42 -18.41
N GLY A 206 -35.32 -8.07 -19.09
CA GLY A 206 -36.14 -9.14 -18.53
C GLY A 206 -37.23 -9.59 -19.51
N GLN A 207 -38.20 -10.37 -19.04
CA GLN A 207 -39.23 -10.94 -19.92
C GLN A 207 -40.35 -9.94 -20.25
N GLU A 208 -40.67 -9.75 -21.54
CA GLU A 208 -41.69 -8.81 -21.97
C GLU A 208 -43.13 -9.22 -21.59
N TYR A 209 -43.97 -8.25 -21.26
CA TYR A 209 -45.39 -8.48 -20.97
C TYR A 209 -46.12 -9.23 -22.10
N GLY A 210 -46.67 -10.40 -21.77
CA GLY A 210 -47.44 -11.22 -22.72
C GLY A 210 -46.60 -11.98 -23.74
N SER A 211 -45.26 -11.95 -23.63
CA SER A 211 -44.32 -12.66 -24.50
C SER A 211 -43.35 -13.51 -23.67
N PRO A 212 -42.83 -14.64 -24.19
CA PRO A 212 -41.71 -15.35 -23.58
C PRO A 212 -40.33 -14.73 -23.92
N GLU A 213 -40.29 -13.68 -24.74
CA GLU A 213 -39.03 -13.05 -25.18
C GLU A 213 -38.42 -12.19 -24.07
N ILE A 214 -37.09 -12.27 -23.94
CA ILE A 214 -36.31 -11.34 -23.12
C ILE A 214 -36.03 -10.09 -23.96
N VAL A 215 -36.34 -8.93 -23.40
CA VAL A 215 -36.14 -7.63 -24.04
C VAL A 215 -35.32 -6.75 -23.12
N GLU A 216 -34.43 -5.97 -23.73
CA GLU A 216 -33.72 -4.88 -23.09
C GLU A 216 -34.40 -3.56 -23.46
N ARG A 217 -34.68 -2.73 -22.46
CA ARG A 217 -35.27 -1.40 -22.62
C ARG A 217 -34.39 -0.39 -21.90
N GLY A 218 -34.05 0.71 -22.56
CA GLY A 218 -33.16 1.70 -21.97
C GLY A 218 -33.24 3.06 -22.63
N GLU A 219 -32.60 4.04 -22.00
CA GLU A 219 -32.47 5.40 -22.49
C GLU A 219 -31.10 6.00 -22.17
N SER A 220 -30.66 6.94 -23.01
CA SER A 220 -29.47 7.74 -22.70
C SER A 220 -29.83 8.89 -21.77
N THR A 221 -29.09 9.05 -20.68
CA THR A 221 -29.22 10.15 -19.72
C THR A 221 -27.90 10.90 -19.54
N TRP A 222 -27.98 12.05 -18.86
CA TRP A 222 -26.82 12.77 -18.33
C TRP A 222 -26.99 12.90 -16.82
N PHE A 223 -26.07 12.30 -16.06
CA PHE A 223 -25.95 12.55 -14.65
C PHE A 223 -25.09 13.80 -14.44
N ARG A 224 -25.55 14.71 -13.59
CA ARG A 224 -24.77 15.87 -13.16
C ARG A 224 -23.77 15.48 -12.09
N ASP A 225 -22.78 16.36 -11.91
CA ASP A 225 -21.78 16.27 -10.85
C ASP A 225 -22.43 16.16 -9.45
N GLY A 226 -21.91 15.24 -8.64
CA GLY A 226 -22.45 14.87 -7.33
C GLY A 226 -23.68 13.97 -7.42
N ASN A 227 -24.61 14.13 -6.46
CA ASN A 227 -25.79 13.28 -6.37
C ASN A 227 -26.89 13.72 -7.36
N ASP A 228 -27.16 12.91 -8.39
CA ASP A 228 -28.24 13.12 -9.37
C ASP A 228 -29.06 11.83 -9.56
N SER A 229 -30.24 11.94 -10.16
CA SER A 229 -31.09 10.77 -10.41
C SER A 229 -31.85 10.89 -11.73
N THR A 230 -32.10 9.74 -12.35
CA THR A 230 -32.98 9.64 -13.53
C THR A 230 -33.99 8.52 -13.32
N THR A 231 -35.10 8.54 -14.06
CA THR A 231 -36.11 7.48 -13.99
C THR A 231 -36.45 6.98 -15.38
N LEU A 232 -36.08 5.73 -15.65
CA LEU A 232 -36.48 5.00 -16.83
C LEU A 232 -37.95 4.61 -16.71
N SER A 233 -38.79 5.25 -17.52
CA SER A 233 -40.22 4.99 -17.57
C SER A 233 -40.55 4.07 -18.74
N LEU A 234 -41.16 2.92 -18.46
CA LEU A 234 -41.61 1.96 -19.46
C LEU A 234 -43.11 2.13 -19.69
N GLU A 235 -43.53 2.18 -20.96
CA GLU A 235 -44.95 2.15 -21.26
C GLU A 235 -45.56 0.82 -20.76
N PRO A 236 -46.86 0.76 -20.41
CA PRO A 236 -47.47 -0.47 -19.87
C PRO A 236 -47.28 -1.71 -20.77
N LEU A 237 -47.24 -1.51 -22.10
CA LEU A 237 -47.01 -2.57 -23.08
C LEU A 237 -45.53 -2.94 -23.26
N GLU A 238 -44.62 -2.13 -22.72
CA GLU A 238 -43.17 -2.33 -22.73
C GLU A 238 -42.64 -2.72 -21.33
N SER A 239 -43.57 -3.02 -20.41
CA SER A 239 -43.24 -3.44 -19.05
C SER A 239 -42.54 -4.80 -19.05
N VAL A 240 -41.58 -4.93 -18.13
CA VAL A 240 -40.66 -6.07 -18.08
C VAL A 240 -40.89 -6.84 -16.79
N ALA A 241 -41.07 -8.15 -16.89
CA ALA A 241 -41.31 -9.04 -15.76
C ALA A 241 -40.05 -9.24 -14.94
N ILE A 242 -40.22 -9.20 -13.62
CA ILE A 242 -39.23 -9.60 -12.63
C ILE A 242 -39.01 -11.13 -12.69
N PRO A 243 -37.77 -11.64 -12.59
CA PRO A 243 -36.54 -10.93 -12.22
C PRO A 243 -35.92 -10.09 -13.34
N LEU A 244 -35.24 -9.01 -12.95
CA LEU A 244 -34.61 -8.05 -13.86
C LEU A 244 -33.09 -8.10 -13.78
N THR A 245 -32.47 -7.70 -14.88
CA THR A 245 -31.08 -7.21 -14.93
C THR A 245 -31.14 -5.71 -15.16
N LEU A 246 -30.41 -4.94 -14.35
CA LEU A 246 -30.28 -3.50 -14.48
C LEU A 246 -28.83 -3.15 -14.81
N THR A 247 -28.64 -2.31 -15.82
CA THR A 247 -27.32 -1.90 -16.29
C THR A 247 -27.25 -0.38 -16.43
N ALA A 248 -26.11 0.21 -16.07
CA ALA A 248 -25.75 1.58 -16.38
C ALA A 248 -24.35 1.59 -17.03
N ASP A 249 -24.31 1.90 -18.32
CA ASP A 249 -23.09 1.98 -19.12
C ASP A 249 -22.69 3.45 -19.30
N PHE A 250 -21.51 3.82 -18.79
CA PHE A 250 -20.98 5.18 -18.87
C PHE A 250 -20.05 5.35 -20.09
N ASP A 251 -19.97 6.58 -20.60
CA ASP A 251 -19.17 6.89 -21.80
C ASP A 251 -17.64 6.82 -21.58
N ASP A 252 -17.20 6.72 -20.34
CA ASP A 252 -15.82 6.45 -19.93
C ASP A 252 -15.47 4.95 -19.85
N GLY A 253 -16.43 4.07 -20.16
CA GLY A 253 -16.23 2.62 -20.18
C GLY A 253 -16.54 1.92 -18.87
N VAL A 254 -17.01 2.62 -17.84
CA VAL A 254 -17.54 1.99 -16.62
C VAL A 254 -18.90 1.38 -16.90
N THR A 255 -19.09 0.10 -16.57
CA THR A 255 -20.38 -0.58 -16.61
C THR A 255 -20.76 -1.04 -15.21
N CYS A 256 -21.93 -0.60 -14.73
CA CYS A 256 -22.51 -0.99 -13.45
C CYS A 256 -23.70 -1.91 -13.70
N GLU A 257 -23.70 -3.12 -13.15
CA GLU A 257 -24.75 -4.13 -13.41
C GLU A 257 -25.18 -4.85 -12.13
N ALA A 258 -26.48 -5.11 -12.01
CA ALA A 258 -27.02 -6.06 -11.05
C ALA A 258 -28.06 -6.96 -11.71
N THR A 259 -28.05 -8.25 -11.36
CA THR A 259 -28.93 -9.27 -11.95
C THR A 259 -29.78 -9.94 -10.87
N GLY A 260 -30.93 -10.51 -11.29
CA GLY A 260 -31.77 -11.32 -10.40
C GLY A 260 -32.63 -10.50 -9.44
N ILE A 261 -32.89 -9.23 -9.76
CA ILE A 261 -33.65 -8.31 -8.91
C ILE A 261 -35.09 -8.78 -8.84
N SER A 262 -35.56 -9.12 -7.63
CA SER A 262 -36.86 -9.75 -7.40
C SER A 262 -37.88 -8.90 -6.63
N GLU A 263 -37.48 -7.76 -6.08
CA GLU A 263 -38.29 -6.98 -5.12
C GLU A 263 -38.53 -5.53 -5.59
N PHE A 264 -39.64 -4.94 -5.15
CA PHE A 264 -39.99 -3.53 -5.40
C PHE A 264 -39.54 -2.65 -4.25
N GLY A 265 -39.09 -1.43 -4.57
CA GLY A 265 -38.72 -0.43 -3.58
C GLY A 265 -37.47 -0.80 -2.76
N GLU A 266 -36.71 -1.81 -3.19
CA GLU A 266 -35.38 -2.11 -2.66
C GLU A 266 -34.34 -1.31 -3.44
N GLU A 267 -33.47 -0.62 -2.71
CA GLU A 267 -32.28 0.00 -3.29
C GLU A 267 -31.27 -1.09 -3.62
N ILE A 268 -30.95 -1.22 -4.90
CA ILE A 268 -29.98 -2.19 -5.42
C ILE A 268 -28.72 -1.44 -5.79
N VAL A 269 -27.58 -1.90 -5.28
CA VAL A 269 -26.28 -1.32 -5.64
C VAL A 269 -25.80 -1.94 -6.94
N LEU A 270 -25.62 -1.12 -7.98
CA LEU A 270 -25.03 -1.51 -9.27
C LEU A 270 -23.51 -1.31 -9.25
N CYS A 271 -23.05 -0.22 -8.61
CA CYS A 271 -21.65 0.09 -8.34
C CYS A 271 -21.53 0.68 -6.93
N GLU A 272 -20.57 0.19 -6.13
CA GLU A 272 -20.40 0.66 -4.74
C GLU A 272 -19.81 2.08 -4.66
N GLY A 273 -19.19 2.55 -5.75
CA GLY A 273 -18.34 3.74 -5.78
C GLY A 273 -16.96 3.43 -5.21
N THR A 274 -15.92 3.98 -5.82
CA THR A 274 -14.55 3.87 -5.28
C THR A 274 -13.81 5.14 -5.62
N ASP A 275 -13.48 5.90 -4.59
CA ASP A 275 -12.53 7.00 -4.70
C ASP A 275 -11.13 6.35 -4.64
N PRO A 276 -10.29 6.48 -5.69
CA PRO A 276 -8.90 6.06 -5.58
C PRO A 276 -8.25 6.81 -4.41
N GLU A 277 -7.34 6.13 -3.71
CA GLU A 277 -6.57 6.79 -2.65
C GLU A 277 -5.78 7.97 -3.23
N ASP A 278 -5.76 9.09 -2.52
CA ASP A 278 -5.08 10.30 -2.96
C ASP A 278 -3.58 10.20 -2.61
N PRO A 279 -2.67 10.11 -3.60
CA PRO A 279 -1.24 9.99 -3.32
C PRO A 279 -0.67 11.24 -2.62
N ASP A 280 -1.27 12.43 -2.80
CA ASP A 280 -0.87 13.63 -2.08
C ASP A 280 -1.23 13.52 -0.60
N GLN A 281 -2.39 12.96 -0.28
CA GLN A 281 -2.78 12.72 1.12
C GLN A 281 -1.79 11.76 1.80
N ILE A 282 -1.42 10.66 1.15
CA ILE A 282 -0.45 9.71 1.70
C ILE A 282 0.90 10.39 1.88
N ALA A 283 1.38 11.15 0.89
CA ALA A 283 2.65 11.84 0.97
C ALA A 283 2.70 12.89 2.10
N ASP A 284 1.60 13.59 2.36
CA ASP A 284 1.50 14.59 3.44
C ASP A 284 1.51 13.94 4.84
N GLU A 285 0.99 12.72 4.96
CA GLU A 285 0.95 11.98 6.22
C GLU A 285 2.28 11.24 6.51
N THR A 286 3.07 10.96 5.48
CA THR A 286 4.28 10.13 5.56
C THR A 286 5.56 10.94 5.28
N THR A 287 6.31 11.26 6.34
CA THR A 287 7.56 12.07 6.25
C THR A 287 8.70 11.48 5.41
N GLN A 288 8.60 10.21 5.03
CA GLN A 288 9.55 9.45 4.21
C GLN A 288 9.37 9.75 2.71
N ILE A 289 8.21 10.28 2.33
CA ILE A 289 7.85 10.61 0.96
C ILE A 289 8.05 12.11 0.78
N THR A 290 8.73 12.51 -0.30
CA THR A 290 8.89 13.91 -0.68
C THR A 290 8.18 14.15 -2.00
N ALA A 291 7.15 15.00 -2.01
CA ALA A 291 6.57 15.50 -3.25
C ALA A 291 7.47 16.58 -3.86
N ASP A 292 7.94 16.37 -5.10
CA ASP A 292 8.59 17.41 -5.89
C ASP A 292 7.51 18.16 -6.69
N GLU A 293 6.99 19.24 -6.10
CA GLU A 293 5.96 20.09 -6.73
C GLU A 293 6.38 20.64 -8.11
N SER A 294 7.69 20.74 -8.39
CA SER A 294 8.19 21.30 -9.64
C SER A 294 8.24 20.29 -10.78
N ALA A 295 8.46 19.01 -10.45
CA ALA A 295 8.44 17.90 -11.38
C ALA A 295 7.08 17.17 -11.42
N GLY A 296 6.24 17.35 -10.41
CA GLY A 296 4.99 16.61 -10.24
C GLY A 296 5.26 15.13 -10.02
N GLU A 297 6.27 14.79 -9.20
CA GLU A 297 6.62 13.40 -8.88
C GLU A 297 6.86 13.22 -7.38
N TYR A 298 6.61 12.02 -6.88
CA TYR A 298 6.98 11.61 -5.53
C TYR A 298 8.36 10.98 -5.53
N ARG A 299 9.12 11.25 -4.48
CA ARG A 299 10.49 10.77 -4.30
C ARG A 299 10.65 10.13 -2.94
N VAL A 300 11.25 8.94 -2.93
CA VAL A 300 11.51 8.17 -1.71
C VAL A 300 12.89 7.52 -1.80
N THR A 301 13.53 7.27 -0.65
CA THR A 301 14.76 6.47 -0.57
C THR A 301 14.48 5.16 0.16
N LEU A 302 14.61 4.05 -0.56
CA LEU A 302 14.37 2.69 -0.08
C LEU A 302 15.70 2.01 0.28
N VAL A 303 15.67 1.19 1.32
CA VAL A 303 16.80 0.43 1.84
C VAL A 303 16.41 -1.03 2.00
N VAL A 304 17.18 -1.94 1.43
CA VAL A 304 17.04 -3.40 1.60
C VAL A 304 18.34 -3.94 2.18
N ALA A 305 18.24 -4.96 3.04
CA ALA A 305 19.38 -5.61 3.67
C ALA A 305 19.42 -7.10 3.31
N GLU A 306 20.52 -7.56 2.72
CA GLU A 306 20.68 -8.92 2.15
C GLU A 306 22.04 -9.56 2.42
#